data_AF-A0A7S2SX73-F1
#
_entry.id   AF-A0A7S2SX73-F1
#
_cell.length_a   1.000
_cell.length_b   1.000
_cell.length_c   1.000
_cell.angle_alpha   90.00
_cell.angle_beta   90.00
_cell.angle_gamma   90.00
#
_symmetry.space_group_name_H-M   'P 1'
#
loop_
_entity.id
_entity.type
_entity.pdbx_description
1 polymer ?
#
loop_
_entity_poly.entity_id
_entity_poly.type
_entity_poly.pdbx_seq_one_letter_code
_entity_poly.pdbx_strand_id
1 'polypeptide(L)'
;TTVIIVVKPNRSPRELSEGMLARLYAQTSRQQSEEMSFRIEYARTLDAAGKLASAEIVSFRNSSGTGALVSCYEGQMATGDLLKTIPVLKALPQIRRGHVTTEYPLMQWQTYAAQLLMERIAGFSKWWSERGLISQYSHIPVGNLSANDVNLQIADVFFARSLERSTKQLPWLGGHSQGLALSEQLSPQFQISNPGFYPGIVAKLKVFHLPVNAIHVADDGDKGEDTTRVLKNLVSRWYADAAGSASANADALLLNFYRWITDAASNMYSHGVHQLMRVLVQNSVSSLVKEMGKHNVKVISANKDMLILSLPKQEKVAAEMFVQTLKSIIRKNENFPLLQLQEECYFQHFSFVDQFNYSGLKLGTEDSEGKPSGTSITFDMGYYLPKVLNEKFEGIVAEYTLKLSGSNNFHVVPTQAEWMDCDEDEETKDFDLSRYITDELSDKVLRIVRDMGVEDLNDDLNLLPRSASFGKMNILLSFVRMLTSVLGLNSRIKEEVGILRKNLHRAIQCNEYGTMSGSELPTFSLVVPDLVLPHWNESRDMDLLRDWTLGTYLNENPHDKPHIEEQIIRFFQNHLSDYYMQDLKCKRTNQVHERRLCNHSSYGGSLVLS
;
A
#
# COMPACT_ATOMS: atom_id res chain seq x y z
N THR A 1 39.14 -22.04 -1.09
CA THR A 1 39.46 -21.38 -2.37
C THR A 1 38.21 -21.36 -3.22
N THR A 2 37.81 -20.18 -3.68
CA THR A 2 36.59 -19.97 -4.49
C THR A 2 36.98 -19.84 -5.96
N VAL A 3 36.37 -20.65 -6.83
CA VAL A 3 36.63 -20.62 -8.28
C VAL A 3 35.53 -19.81 -8.98
N ILE A 4 35.92 -18.83 -9.77
CA ILE A 4 35.01 -17.97 -10.54
C ILE A 4 35.19 -18.28 -12.02
N ILE A 5 34.13 -18.77 -12.65
CA ILE A 5 34.12 -19.11 -14.08
C ILE A 5 33.35 -18.04 -14.83
N VAL A 6 34.04 -17.29 -15.69
CA VAL A 6 33.46 -16.23 -16.50
C VAL A 6 33.16 -16.76 -17.90
N VAL A 7 31.89 -16.74 -18.30
CA VAL A 7 31.47 -17.12 -19.65
C VAL A 7 31.45 -15.88 -20.54
N LYS A 8 32.34 -15.84 -21.53
CA LYS A 8 32.49 -14.70 -22.44
C LYS A 8 32.65 -15.18 -23.89
N PRO A 9 31.70 -14.88 -24.79
CA PRO A 9 31.79 -15.32 -26.19
C PRO A 9 32.84 -14.53 -26.99
N ASN A 10 33.09 -13.26 -26.63
CA ASN A 10 34.01 -12.36 -27.34
C ASN A 10 35.42 -12.31 -26.73
N ARG A 11 36.44 -12.08 -27.57
CA ARG A 11 37.87 -11.99 -27.19
C ARG A 11 38.28 -10.64 -26.55
N SER A 12 37.35 -9.84 -26.02
CA SER A 12 37.70 -8.57 -25.36
C SER A 12 38.52 -8.80 -24.08
N PRO A 13 39.33 -7.83 -23.64
CA PRO A 13 40.29 -8.00 -22.55
C PRO A 13 39.68 -8.55 -21.25
N ARG A 14 40.51 -9.23 -20.47
CA ARG A 14 40.17 -9.73 -19.13
C ARG A 14 40.20 -8.53 -18.18
N GLU A 15 39.06 -8.19 -17.59
CA GLU A 15 38.91 -7.04 -16.70
C GLU A 15 39.12 -7.42 -15.22
N LEU A 16 39.07 -8.71 -14.89
CA LEU A 16 39.15 -9.21 -13.51
C LEU A 16 40.54 -9.76 -13.19
N SER A 17 40.99 -9.47 -11.97
CA SER A 17 42.21 -10.04 -11.38
C SER A 17 41.95 -10.60 -9.99
N GLU A 18 42.67 -11.64 -9.58
CA GLU A 18 42.48 -12.30 -8.28
C GLU A 18 42.75 -11.35 -7.11
N GLY A 19 43.75 -10.47 -7.24
CA GLY A 19 44.04 -9.42 -6.24
C GLY A 19 42.95 -8.36 -6.12
N MET A 20 42.23 -8.05 -7.22
CA MET A 20 41.08 -7.16 -7.17
C MET A 20 39.91 -7.80 -6.42
N LEU A 21 39.63 -9.08 -6.67
CA LEU A 21 38.56 -9.81 -6.00
C LEU A 21 38.80 -9.93 -4.49
N ALA A 22 40.03 -10.23 -4.08
CA ALA A 22 40.41 -10.28 -2.67
C ALA A 22 40.22 -8.92 -1.97
N ARG A 23 40.57 -7.81 -2.65
CA ARG A 23 40.34 -6.45 -2.13
C ARG A 23 38.85 -6.11 -2.02
N LEU A 24 38.05 -6.45 -3.04
CA LEU A 24 36.60 -6.22 -3.02
C LEU A 24 35.93 -7.02 -1.90
N TYR A 25 36.31 -8.29 -1.73
CA TYR A 25 35.82 -9.12 -0.63
C TYR A 25 36.15 -8.49 0.72
N ALA A 26 37.41 -8.12 0.96
CA ALA A 26 37.83 -7.47 2.22
C ALA A 26 37.11 -6.14 2.50
N GLN A 27 36.77 -5.37 1.47
CA GLN A 27 35.99 -4.14 1.62
C GLN A 27 34.52 -4.41 2.01
N THR A 28 33.93 -5.48 1.49
CA THR A 28 32.55 -5.89 1.79
C THR A 28 32.42 -6.66 3.11
N SER A 29 33.43 -7.47 3.46
CA SER A 29 33.41 -8.38 4.60
C SER A 29 33.90 -7.73 5.90
N ARG A 30 33.75 -6.40 6.07
CA ARG A 30 34.26 -5.62 7.25
C ARG A 30 33.90 -6.22 8.63
N GLN A 31 32.98 -7.20 8.70
CA GLN A 31 32.54 -7.91 9.89
C GLN A 31 32.99 -9.40 9.98
N GLN A 32 33.60 -9.99 8.96
CA GLN A 32 34.02 -11.41 8.92
C GLN A 32 35.54 -11.54 8.76
N SER A 33 36.18 -12.32 9.64
CA SER A 33 37.66 -12.47 9.73
C SER A 33 38.26 -13.57 8.84
N GLU A 34 37.54 -14.09 7.85
CA GLU A 34 38.04 -15.19 7.00
C GLU A 34 38.72 -14.66 5.74
N GLU A 35 40.02 -14.91 5.58
CA GLU A 35 40.74 -14.64 4.33
C GLU A 35 40.41 -15.73 3.29
N MET A 36 39.69 -15.34 2.23
CA MET A 36 39.37 -16.21 1.11
C MET A 36 40.32 -16.02 -0.08
N SER A 37 40.80 -17.13 -0.65
CA SER A 37 41.55 -17.16 -1.91
C SER A 37 40.62 -17.38 -3.12
N PHE A 38 40.86 -16.65 -4.21
CA PHE A 38 40.05 -16.70 -5.43
C PHE A 38 40.88 -17.17 -6.63
N ARG A 39 40.27 -17.96 -7.52
CA ARG A 39 40.85 -18.39 -8.80
C ARG A 39 39.90 -18.08 -9.95
N ILE A 40 40.39 -17.51 -11.05
CA ILE A 40 39.54 -17.10 -12.18
C ILE A 40 39.79 -17.99 -13.41
N GLU A 41 38.71 -18.53 -13.98
CA GLU A 41 38.74 -19.27 -15.25
C GLU A 41 37.79 -18.65 -16.28
N TYR A 42 38.18 -18.68 -17.55
CA TYR A 42 37.39 -18.12 -18.65
C TYR A 42 36.92 -19.23 -19.59
N ALA A 43 35.62 -19.26 -19.86
CA ALA A 43 35.00 -20.19 -20.80
C ALA A 43 34.32 -19.42 -21.96
N ARG A 44 34.33 -20.01 -23.16
CA ARG A 44 33.70 -19.39 -24.35
C ARG A 44 32.21 -19.69 -24.50
N THR A 45 31.77 -20.80 -23.93
CA THR A 45 30.41 -21.34 -24.06
C THR A 45 29.92 -21.81 -22.70
N LEU A 46 28.60 -21.76 -22.47
CA LEU A 46 27.97 -22.25 -21.24
C LEU A 46 28.30 -23.74 -20.97
N ASP A 47 28.32 -24.58 -22.01
CA ASP A 47 28.66 -26.01 -21.84
C ASP A 47 30.11 -26.25 -21.38
N ALA A 48 31.06 -25.50 -21.95
CA ALA A 48 32.46 -25.55 -21.50
C ALA A 48 32.60 -25.07 -20.05
N ALA A 49 31.86 -24.02 -19.67
CA ALA A 49 31.82 -23.54 -18.29
C ALA A 49 31.23 -24.60 -17.34
N GLY A 50 30.15 -25.27 -17.76
CA GLY A 50 29.53 -26.34 -17.00
C GLY A 50 30.44 -27.55 -16.80
N LYS A 51 31.28 -27.88 -17.80
CA LYS A 51 32.32 -28.93 -17.67
C LYS A 51 33.41 -28.56 -16.67
N LEU A 52 33.91 -27.32 -16.71
CA LEU A 52 34.89 -26.83 -15.73
C LEU A 52 34.31 -26.82 -14.31
N ALA A 53 33.10 -26.30 -14.15
CA ALA A 53 32.39 -26.32 -12.86
C ALA A 53 32.20 -27.75 -12.35
N SER A 54 31.82 -28.68 -13.23
CA SER A 54 31.65 -30.11 -12.88
C SER A 54 32.97 -30.73 -12.40
N ALA A 55 34.09 -30.42 -13.06
CA ALA A 55 35.40 -30.93 -12.66
C ALA A 55 35.82 -30.42 -11.27
N GLU A 56 35.62 -29.13 -11.00
CA GLU A 56 35.93 -28.53 -9.69
C GLU A 56 35.02 -29.06 -8.57
N ILE A 57 33.71 -29.26 -8.82
CA ILE A 57 32.79 -29.86 -7.84
C ILE A 57 33.18 -31.30 -7.51
N VAL A 58 33.60 -32.08 -8.51
CA VAL A 58 34.07 -33.46 -8.30
C VAL A 58 35.39 -33.48 -7.52
N SER A 59 36.32 -32.58 -7.87
CA SER A 59 37.57 -32.39 -7.13
C SER A 59 37.31 -32.06 -5.66
N PHE A 60 36.42 -31.10 -5.40
CA PHE A 60 36.01 -30.72 -4.06
C PHE A 60 35.39 -31.91 -3.31
N ARG A 61 34.42 -32.61 -3.93
CA ARG A 61 33.78 -33.80 -3.34
C ARG A 61 34.79 -34.88 -2.93
N ASN A 62 35.81 -35.12 -3.76
CA ASN A 62 36.85 -36.10 -3.46
C ASN A 62 37.76 -35.64 -2.30
N SER A 63 37.98 -34.32 -2.16
CA SER A 63 38.81 -33.74 -1.11
C SER A 63 38.11 -33.62 0.26
N SER A 64 36.79 -33.41 0.28
CA SER A 64 36.03 -33.07 1.49
C SER A 64 35.56 -34.27 2.32
N GLY A 65 35.87 -35.50 1.93
CA GLY A 65 35.52 -36.72 2.66
C GLY A 65 34.01 -37.07 2.67
N THR A 66 33.61 -37.97 3.58
CA THR A 66 32.25 -38.56 3.71
C THR A 66 31.16 -37.60 4.23
N GLY A 67 31.44 -36.29 4.28
CA GLY A 67 30.49 -35.29 4.76
C GLY A 67 29.29 -35.13 3.81
N ALA A 68 28.12 -34.83 4.38
CA ALA A 68 26.94 -34.50 3.58
C ALA A 68 27.16 -33.14 2.90
N LEU A 69 27.35 -33.15 1.57
CA LEU A 69 27.49 -31.95 0.75
C LEU A 69 26.11 -31.49 0.27
N VAL A 70 25.85 -30.19 0.39
CA VAL A 70 24.63 -29.53 -0.11
C VAL A 70 25.03 -28.48 -1.13
N SER A 71 24.30 -28.43 -2.23
CA SER A 71 24.50 -27.41 -3.26
C SER A 71 23.52 -26.26 -3.06
N CYS A 72 24.04 -25.06 -2.85
CA CYS A 72 23.26 -23.83 -2.83
C CYS A 72 23.55 -23.04 -4.11
N TYR A 73 22.52 -22.63 -4.83
CA TYR A 73 22.68 -21.83 -6.04
C TYR A 73 21.77 -20.60 -6.01
N GLU A 74 22.26 -19.53 -6.61
CA GLU A 74 21.60 -18.24 -6.71
C GLU A 74 21.70 -17.76 -8.16
N GLY A 75 20.56 -17.49 -8.81
CA GLY A 75 20.56 -17.08 -10.20
C GLY A 75 19.18 -17.04 -10.85
N GLN A 76 19.12 -16.37 -11.99
CA GLN A 76 17.91 -16.25 -12.82
C GLN A 76 17.59 -17.54 -13.56
N MET A 77 18.60 -18.35 -13.89
CA MET A 77 18.40 -19.62 -14.60
C MET A 77 17.48 -20.54 -13.79
N ALA A 78 16.50 -21.13 -14.47
CA ALA A 78 15.67 -22.16 -13.88
C ALA A 78 16.53 -23.35 -13.44
N THR A 79 16.16 -23.98 -12.32
CA THR A 79 16.86 -25.15 -11.75
C THR A 79 17.07 -26.24 -12.80
N GLY A 80 16.05 -26.48 -13.63
CA GLY A 80 16.10 -27.49 -14.69
C GLY A 80 17.19 -27.22 -15.73
N ASP A 81 17.41 -25.97 -16.12
CA ASP A 81 18.42 -25.61 -17.12
C ASP A 81 19.83 -25.57 -16.53
N LEU A 82 19.96 -25.15 -15.26
CA LEU A 82 21.21 -25.29 -14.51
C LEU A 82 21.62 -26.77 -14.43
N LEU A 83 20.67 -27.66 -14.17
CA LEU A 83 20.89 -29.10 -14.08
C LEU A 83 21.24 -29.77 -15.41
N LYS A 84 20.81 -29.20 -16.54
CA LYS A 84 21.27 -29.64 -17.87
C LYS A 84 22.71 -29.21 -18.11
N THR A 85 23.07 -28.00 -17.68
CA THR A 85 24.40 -27.41 -17.89
C THR A 85 25.46 -28.04 -16.97
N ILE A 86 25.10 -28.34 -15.72
CA ILE A 86 25.99 -28.93 -14.70
C ILE A 86 25.34 -30.21 -14.14
N PRO A 87 25.52 -31.37 -14.81
CA PRO A 87 24.84 -32.61 -14.43
C PRO A 87 25.22 -33.15 -13.05
N VAL A 88 26.44 -32.86 -12.56
CA VAL A 88 26.93 -33.31 -11.25
C VAL A 88 26.05 -32.84 -10.10
N LEU A 89 25.37 -31.69 -10.26
CA LEU A 89 24.47 -31.15 -9.25
C LEU A 89 23.23 -32.02 -9.01
N LYS A 90 22.83 -32.90 -9.94
CA LYS A 90 21.69 -33.81 -9.74
C LYS A 90 21.90 -34.80 -8.59
N ALA A 91 23.16 -35.08 -8.26
CA ALA A 91 23.51 -36.00 -7.18
C ALA A 91 23.52 -35.34 -5.78
N LEU A 92 23.33 -34.02 -5.71
CA LEU A 92 23.39 -33.24 -4.47
C LEU A 92 22.01 -32.65 -4.15
N PRO A 93 21.62 -32.54 -2.86
CA PRO A 93 20.49 -31.72 -2.45
C PRO A 93 20.69 -30.27 -2.90
N GLN A 94 19.64 -29.67 -3.43
CA GLN A 94 19.69 -28.35 -4.05
C GLN A 94 18.86 -27.35 -3.27
N ILE A 95 19.47 -26.22 -2.94
CA ILE A 95 18.80 -25.12 -2.25
C ILE A 95 18.93 -23.89 -3.13
N ARG A 96 17.79 -23.37 -3.55
CA ARG A 96 17.74 -22.12 -4.32
C ARG A 96 17.68 -20.95 -3.37
N ARG A 97 18.63 -20.02 -3.51
CA ARG A 97 18.52 -18.70 -2.90
C ARG A 97 17.77 -17.77 -3.86
N GLY A 98 16.82 -17.00 -3.33
CA GLY A 98 16.11 -15.97 -4.09
C GLY A 98 17.10 -15.01 -4.74
N HIS A 99 16.83 -14.60 -5.97
CA HIS A 99 17.71 -13.74 -6.74
C HIS A 99 16.98 -12.45 -7.10
N VAL A 100 17.55 -11.30 -6.73
CA VAL A 100 17.12 -10.01 -7.27
C VAL A 100 17.78 -9.89 -8.64
N THR A 101 16.95 -9.97 -9.69
CA THR A 101 17.31 -9.70 -11.09
C THR A 101 18.16 -8.43 -11.14
N THR A 102 19.26 -8.45 -11.89
CA THR A 102 20.23 -7.37 -11.87
C THR A 102 20.55 -7.06 -13.30
N GLU A 103 20.22 -5.84 -13.72
CA GLU A 103 20.60 -5.33 -15.03
C GLU A 103 22.06 -4.92 -14.97
N TYR A 104 22.88 -5.53 -15.82
CA TYR A 104 24.31 -5.23 -15.86
C TYR A 104 24.57 -4.01 -16.76
N PRO A 105 25.42 -3.06 -16.34
CA PRO A 105 25.79 -1.92 -17.17
C PRO A 105 26.54 -2.38 -18.42
N LEU A 106 26.41 -1.67 -19.55
CA LEU A 106 27.05 -2.09 -20.82
C LEU A 106 28.58 -2.06 -20.76
N MET A 107 29.16 -1.15 -19.98
CA MET A 107 30.60 -1.03 -19.73
C MET A 107 30.91 -1.44 -18.30
N GLN A 108 32.08 -2.07 -18.06
CA GLN A 108 32.52 -2.50 -16.72
C GLN A 108 31.56 -3.46 -16.01
N TRP A 109 30.75 -4.21 -16.77
CA TRP A 109 29.84 -5.21 -16.18
C TRP A 109 30.59 -6.28 -15.38
N GLN A 110 31.83 -6.62 -15.74
CA GLN A 110 32.60 -7.64 -15.01
C GLN A 110 32.95 -7.18 -13.60
N THR A 111 33.36 -5.91 -13.45
CA THR A 111 33.72 -5.35 -12.15
C THR A 111 32.49 -5.14 -11.29
N TYR A 112 31.37 -4.70 -11.88
CA TYR A 112 30.08 -4.61 -11.18
C TYR A 112 29.56 -5.98 -10.74
N ALA A 113 29.60 -6.99 -11.62
CA ALA A 113 29.22 -8.36 -11.30
C ALA A 113 30.12 -8.96 -10.21
N ALA A 114 31.42 -8.65 -10.22
CA ALA A 114 32.35 -9.09 -9.19
C ALA A 114 32.04 -8.45 -7.83
N GLN A 115 31.72 -7.15 -7.78
CA GLN A 115 31.29 -6.49 -6.54
C GLN A 115 30.03 -7.16 -5.96
N LEU A 116 29.01 -7.33 -6.80
CA LEU A 116 27.75 -7.98 -6.42
C LEU A 116 27.97 -9.43 -5.94
N LEU A 117 28.84 -10.18 -6.63
CA LEU A 117 29.20 -11.55 -6.23
C LEU A 117 29.86 -11.57 -4.85
N MET A 118 30.77 -10.63 -4.55
CA MET A 118 31.43 -10.55 -3.25
C MET A 118 30.45 -10.21 -2.12
N GLU A 119 29.54 -9.26 -2.35
CA GLU A 119 28.47 -8.95 -1.40
C GLU A 119 27.59 -10.17 -1.11
N ARG A 120 27.23 -10.92 -2.16
CA ARG A 120 26.41 -12.14 -2.03
C ARG A 120 27.10 -13.26 -1.27
N ILE A 121 28.40 -13.46 -1.49
CA ILE A 121 29.22 -14.43 -0.77
C ILE A 121 29.34 -14.03 0.70
N ALA A 122 29.66 -12.77 1.00
CA ALA A 122 29.77 -12.28 2.37
C ALA A 122 28.44 -12.40 3.13
N GLY A 123 27.31 -12.12 2.46
CA GLY A 123 25.97 -12.26 3.04
C GLY A 123 25.45 -13.70 3.16
N PHE A 124 26.12 -14.69 2.54
CA PHE A 124 25.64 -16.09 2.54
C PHE A 124 25.61 -16.70 3.94
N SER A 125 26.64 -16.46 4.76
CA SER A 125 26.71 -17.01 6.13
C SER A 125 25.54 -16.55 7.00
N LYS A 126 25.19 -15.25 6.94
CA LYS A 126 24.02 -14.68 7.63
C LYS A 126 22.71 -15.27 7.11
N TRP A 127 22.56 -15.37 5.79
CA TRP A 127 21.38 -15.98 5.19
C TRP A 127 21.21 -17.46 5.59
N TRP A 128 22.31 -18.21 5.66
CA TRP A 128 22.29 -19.62 6.05
C TRP A 128 21.87 -19.81 7.51
N SER A 129 22.40 -18.99 8.42
CA SER A 129 22.02 -19.03 9.84
C SER A 129 20.55 -18.65 10.04
N GLU A 130 20.07 -17.61 9.36
CA GLU A 130 18.65 -17.21 9.35
C GLU A 130 17.74 -18.35 8.86
N ARG A 131 18.11 -19.02 7.76
CA ARG A 131 17.36 -20.19 7.24
C ARG A 131 17.36 -21.36 8.22
N GLY A 132 18.45 -21.57 8.95
CA GLY A 132 18.52 -22.55 10.03
C GLY A 132 17.50 -22.27 11.13
N LEU A 133 17.41 -21.02 11.60
CA LEU A 133 16.43 -20.60 12.62
C LEU A 133 14.98 -20.76 12.13
N ILE A 134 14.71 -20.36 10.88
CA ILE A 134 13.40 -20.52 10.26
C ILE A 134 13.01 -22.00 10.16
N SER A 135 13.94 -22.87 9.74
CA SER A 135 13.72 -24.31 9.63
C SER A 135 13.44 -24.94 11.00
N GLN A 136 14.16 -24.52 12.04
CA GLN A 136 13.93 -24.98 13.41
C GLN A 136 12.54 -24.59 13.93
N TYR A 137 12.09 -23.36 13.67
CA TYR A 137 10.77 -22.89 14.09
C TYR A 137 9.63 -23.53 13.29
N SER A 138 9.76 -23.56 11.96
CA SER A 138 8.71 -24.08 11.07
C SER A 138 8.66 -25.61 11.00
N HIS A 139 9.71 -26.31 11.46
CA HIS A 139 9.91 -27.73 11.24
C HIS A 139 9.81 -28.11 9.74
N ILE A 140 10.28 -27.23 8.86
CA ILE A 140 10.41 -27.48 7.41
C ILE A 140 11.91 -27.64 7.12
N PRO A 141 12.37 -28.72 6.47
CA PRO A 141 13.77 -28.87 6.12
C PRO A 141 14.26 -27.69 5.27
N VAL A 142 15.49 -27.21 5.52
CA VAL A 142 16.06 -26.02 4.86
C VAL A 142 15.94 -26.07 3.33
N GLY A 143 16.14 -27.23 2.72
CA GLY A 143 16.05 -27.40 1.27
C GLY A 143 14.64 -27.32 0.68
N ASN A 144 13.60 -27.45 1.51
CA ASN A 144 12.21 -27.33 1.09
C ASN A 144 11.66 -25.91 1.31
N LEU A 145 12.40 -25.05 2.01
CA LEU A 145 12.01 -23.65 2.18
C LEU A 145 12.06 -22.93 0.83
N SER A 146 11.01 -22.18 0.53
CA SER A 146 10.88 -21.42 -0.72
C SER A 146 12.03 -20.42 -0.89
N ALA A 147 12.43 -20.18 -2.14
CA ALA A 147 13.52 -19.25 -2.44
C ALA A 147 13.11 -17.78 -2.27
N ASN A 148 11.86 -17.46 -2.61
CA ASN A 148 11.37 -16.10 -2.72
C ASN A 148 10.60 -15.66 -1.48
N ASP A 149 9.53 -16.37 -1.10
CA ASP A 149 8.69 -15.99 0.04
C ASP A 149 8.49 -17.15 1.02
N VAL A 150 9.28 -17.11 2.10
CA VAL A 150 9.29 -18.18 3.11
C VAL A 150 8.09 -18.07 4.04
N ASN A 151 7.61 -16.85 4.29
CA ASN A 151 6.55 -16.60 5.26
C ASN A 151 5.21 -17.19 4.78
N LEU A 152 4.88 -17.02 3.49
CA LEU A 152 3.70 -17.64 2.88
C LEU A 152 3.72 -19.17 3.01
N GLN A 153 4.87 -19.79 2.74
CA GLN A 153 5.00 -21.24 2.80
C GLN A 153 4.90 -21.79 4.23
N ILE A 154 5.50 -21.09 5.21
CA ILE A 154 5.40 -21.49 6.62
C ILE A 154 3.94 -21.39 7.07
N ALA A 155 3.24 -20.32 6.70
CA ALA A 155 1.83 -20.15 7.01
C ALA A 155 0.97 -21.26 6.38
N ASP A 156 1.19 -21.60 5.10
CA ASP A 156 0.56 -22.73 4.42
C ASP A 156 0.75 -24.04 5.19
N VAL A 157 1.99 -24.36 5.56
CA VAL A 157 2.33 -25.61 6.26
C VAL A 157 1.72 -25.65 7.66
N PHE A 158 1.77 -24.55 8.41
CA PHE A 158 1.16 -24.48 9.74
C PHE A 158 -0.37 -24.59 9.68
N PHE A 159 -0.99 -23.98 8.69
CA PHE A 159 -2.42 -24.10 8.48
C PHE A 159 -2.82 -25.51 8.07
N ALA A 160 -2.12 -26.11 7.11
CA ALA A 160 -2.35 -27.50 6.69
C ALA A 160 -2.20 -28.50 7.85
N ARG A 161 -1.13 -28.38 8.66
CA ARG A 161 -0.94 -29.21 9.86
C ARG A 161 -2.04 -28.99 10.90
N SER A 162 -2.54 -27.77 11.03
CA SER A 162 -3.61 -27.47 11.97
C SER A 162 -4.94 -28.05 11.51
N LEU A 163 -5.24 -27.97 10.21
CA LEU A 163 -6.41 -28.59 9.58
C LEU A 163 -6.39 -30.11 9.67
N GLU A 164 -5.24 -30.74 9.40
CA GLU A 164 -5.06 -32.19 9.53
C GLU A 164 -5.40 -32.68 10.94
N ARG A 165 -4.95 -31.93 11.96
CA ARG A 165 -5.20 -32.26 13.37
C ARG A 165 -6.64 -32.03 13.81
N SER A 166 -7.30 -30.97 13.32
CA SER A 166 -8.64 -30.58 13.78
C SER A 166 -9.78 -31.24 13.01
N THR A 167 -9.69 -31.28 11.67
CA THR A 167 -10.81 -31.65 10.79
C THR A 167 -10.59 -32.97 10.05
N LYS A 168 -9.35 -33.48 10.01
CA LYS A 168 -8.92 -34.62 9.15
C LYS A 168 -9.29 -34.47 7.66
N GLN A 169 -9.74 -33.30 7.24
CA GLN A 169 -10.01 -32.95 5.86
C GLN A 169 -8.90 -31.99 5.43
N LEU A 170 -7.98 -32.46 4.59
CA LEU A 170 -7.17 -31.54 3.81
C LEU A 170 -8.11 -30.91 2.79
N PRO A 171 -8.29 -29.57 2.75
CA PRO A 171 -9.08 -28.93 1.73
C PRO A 171 -8.32 -29.04 0.41
N TRP A 172 -8.43 -30.19 -0.25
CA TRP A 172 -8.49 -30.21 -1.69
C TRP A 172 -9.91 -29.75 -2.04
N LEU A 173 -10.20 -28.46 -1.83
CA LEU A 173 -11.31 -27.83 -2.53
C LEU A 173 -10.88 -27.83 -4.00
N GLY A 174 -11.30 -28.89 -4.68
CA GLY A 174 -10.86 -29.27 -6.01
C GLY A 174 -11.12 -28.20 -7.06
N GLY A 175 -10.21 -28.22 -8.05
CA GLY A 175 -10.32 -27.53 -9.34
C GLY A 175 -9.99 -26.04 -9.24
N HIS A 176 -8.99 -25.48 -9.93
CA HIS A 176 -8.91 -25.36 -11.40
C HIS A 176 -10.24 -25.21 -12.17
N SER A 177 -11.41 -25.47 -11.57
CA SER A 177 -12.70 -25.16 -12.16
C SER A 177 -13.05 -23.73 -11.76
N GLN A 178 -12.73 -22.81 -12.66
CA GLN A 178 -13.13 -21.40 -12.71
C GLN A 178 -14.66 -21.15 -12.65
N GLY A 179 -15.48 -22.14 -12.27
CA GLY A 179 -16.94 -22.14 -12.45
C GLY A 179 -17.78 -22.01 -11.18
N LEU A 180 -17.19 -21.97 -9.99
CA LEU A 180 -17.88 -21.72 -8.72
C LEU A 180 -17.30 -20.51 -7.98
N ALA A 181 -16.80 -19.52 -8.72
CA ALA A 181 -16.72 -18.17 -8.19
C ALA A 181 -18.17 -17.69 -8.02
N LEU A 182 -18.74 -17.99 -6.86
CA LEU A 182 -19.98 -17.36 -6.41
C LEU A 182 -19.78 -15.86 -6.59
N SER A 183 -20.69 -15.25 -7.37
CA SER A 183 -20.76 -13.83 -7.68
C SER A 183 -20.01 -12.99 -6.68
N GLU A 184 -18.95 -12.34 -7.15
CA GLU A 184 -18.21 -11.34 -6.41
C GLU A 184 -19.17 -10.15 -6.29
N GLN A 185 -20.06 -10.16 -5.28
CA GLN A 185 -20.55 -8.89 -4.76
C GLN A 185 -19.31 -8.27 -4.13
N LEU A 186 -18.54 -7.56 -4.96
CA LEU A 186 -17.46 -6.66 -4.60
C LEU A 186 -17.94 -5.96 -3.34
N SER A 187 -17.48 -6.46 -2.20
CA SER A 187 -17.91 -5.92 -0.93
C SER A 187 -17.46 -4.47 -0.98
N PRO A 188 -18.39 -3.52 -0.80
CA PRO A 188 -18.08 -2.11 -1.03
C PRO A 188 -16.83 -1.76 -0.23
N GLN A 189 -15.90 -1.09 -0.91
CA GLN A 189 -14.64 -0.59 -0.34
C GLN A 189 -14.91 -0.09 1.08
N PHE A 190 -14.30 -0.73 2.08
CA PHE A 190 -14.52 -0.34 3.46
C PHE A 190 -13.58 0.80 3.83
N GLN A 191 -13.90 1.98 3.30
CA GLN A 191 -13.29 3.23 3.70
C GLN A 191 -14.37 4.15 4.23
N ILE A 192 -14.31 4.44 5.54
CA ILE A 192 -15.11 5.52 6.10
C ILE A 192 -14.36 6.80 5.77
N SER A 193 -15.01 7.72 5.08
CA SER A 193 -14.45 9.03 4.72
C SER A 193 -15.51 10.09 4.98
N ASN A 194 -15.17 11.06 5.84
CA ASN A 194 -16.00 12.21 6.16
C ASN A 194 -15.27 13.48 5.70
N PRO A 195 -15.49 13.93 4.45
CA PRO A 195 -14.94 15.18 3.95
C PRO A 195 -15.40 16.38 4.76
N GLY A 196 -14.50 17.33 5.01
CA GLY A 196 -14.83 18.55 5.74
C GLY A 196 -13.61 19.29 6.26
N PHE A 197 -13.88 20.44 6.88
CA PHE A 197 -12.88 21.24 7.58
C PHE A 197 -12.89 20.95 9.08
N TYR A 198 -11.70 20.75 9.63
CA TYR A 198 -11.46 20.39 11.03
C TYR A 198 -10.49 21.41 11.65
N PRO A 199 -11.00 22.41 12.42
CA PRO A 199 -10.16 23.48 12.97
C PRO A 199 -9.20 23.01 14.07
N GLY A 200 -9.62 22.03 14.88
CA GLY A 200 -8.83 21.49 15.99
C GLY A 200 -7.66 20.60 15.53
N ILE A 201 -7.00 19.95 16.49
CA ILE A 201 -5.90 19.04 16.18
C ILE A 201 -6.44 17.74 15.59
N VAL A 202 -5.88 17.32 14.46
CA VAL A 202 -6.12 16.04 13.82
C VAL A 202 -4.89 15.15 13.99
N ALA A 203 -5.09 13.92 14.45
CA ALA A 203 -4.03 12.92 14.55
C ALA A 203 -4.18 11.88 13.43
N LYS A 204 -3.08 11.66 12.70
CA LYS A 204 -2.95 10.56 11.73
C LYS A 204 -2.21 9.41 12.41
N LEU A 205 -2.87 8.27 12.53
CA LEU A 205 -2.39 7.08 13.22
C LEU A 205 -2.30 5.89 12.25
N LYS A 206 -1.20 5.14 12.31
CA LYS A 206 -1.05 3.84 11.63
C LYS A 206 -1.61 2.74 12.54
N VAL A 207 -2.40 1.85 11.95
CA VAL A 207 -3.06 0.72 12.62
C VAL A 207 -2.30 -0.56 12.28
N PHE A 208 -1.92 -1.33 13.30
CA PHE A 208 -1.23 -2.62 13.14
C PHE A 208 -2.06 -3.75 13.74
N HIS A 209 -1.92 -4.94 13.14
CA HIS A 209 -2.55 -6.19 13.57
C HIS A 209 -4.08 -6.16 13.62
N LEU A 210 -4.74 -5.23 12.94
CA LEU A 210 -6.19 -5.21 12.87
C LEU A 210 -6.79 -6.50 12.29
N PRO A 211 -6.25 -7.09 11.20
CA PRO A 211 -6.77 -8.35 10.70
C PRO A 211 -6.59 -9.50 11.71
N VAL A 212 -5.41 -9.58 12.32
CA VAL A 212 -5.09 -10.55 13.39
C VAL A 212 -6.07 -10.41 14.57
N ASN A 213 -6.39 -9.19 14.97
CA ASN A 213 -7.37 -8.90 16.02
C ASN A 213 -8.79 -9.33 15.61
N ALA A 214 -9.19 -9.04 14.37
CA ALA A 214 -10.52 -9.35 13.85
C ALA A 214 -10.83 -10.86 13.88
N ILE A 215 -9.86 -11.71 13.51
CA ILE A 215 -10.04 -13.17 13.59
C ILE A 215 -9.99 -13.69 15.03
N HIS A 216 -9.21 -13.04 15.91
CA HIS A 216 -9.13 -13.43 17.31
C HIS A 216 -10.45 -13.19 18.06
N VAL A 217 -11.13 -12.08 17.76
CA VAL A 217 -12.41 -11.68 18.37
C VAL A 217 -13.62 -12.28 17.67
N ALA A 218 -13.45 -12.85 16.48
CA ALA A 218 -14.55 -13.48 15.74
C ALA A 218 -15.26 -14.54 16.61
N ASP A 219 -16.59 -14.44 16.66
CA ASP A 219 -17.46 -15.44 17.28
C ASP A 219 -17.43 -16.73 16.46
N ASP A 220 -17.52 -17.88 17.13
CA ASP A 220 -17.49 -19.20 16.51
C ASP A 220 -18.82 -19.53 15.75
N GLY A 221 -19.68 -18.53 15.53
CA GLY A 221 -21.13 -18.70 15.39
C GLY A 221 -21.77 -18.75 14.01
N ASP A 222 -21.09 -18.60 12.86
CA ASP A 222 -21.76 -18.88 11.57
C ASP A 222 -20.82 -19.16 10.37
N LYS A 223 -21.20 -20.18 9.58
CA LYS A 223 -20.67 -20.66 8.27
C LYS A 223 -19.14 -20.69 8.12
N GLY A 224 -18.54 -21.84 8.47
CA GLY A 224 -17.10 -22.10 8.34
C GLY A 224 -16.39 -22.46 9.66
N GLU A 225 -17.19 -22.79 10.68
CA GLU A 225 -16.87 -23.06 12.10
C GLU A 225 -15.53 -23.75 12.35
N ASP A 226 -15.16 -24.74 11.53
CA ASP A 226 -13.88 -25.41 11.67
C ASP A 226 -12.69 -24.60 11.16
N THR A 227 -12.82 -23.93 10.01
CA THR A 227 -11.73 -23.16 9.40
C THR A 227 -11.44 -21.88 10.18
N THR A 228 -12.47 -21.18 10.65
CA THR A 228 -12.34 -19.95 11.44
C THR A 228 -11.69 -20.25 12.79
N ARG A 229 -12.14 -21.31 13.46
CA ARG A 229 -11.56 -21.81 14.71
C ARG A 229 -10.11 -22.24 14.54
N VAL A 230 -9.78 -22.92 13.44
CA VAL A 230 -8.40 -23.30 13.12
C VAL A 230 -7.51 -22.07 12.92
N LEU A 231 -7.96 -21.08 12.15
CA LEU A 231 -7.24 -19.83 11.94
C LEU A 231 -7.04 -19.06 13.25
N LYS A 232 -8.09 -18.92 14.05
CA LYS A 232 -8.06 -18.27 15.37
C LYS A 232 -7.05 -18.95 16.30
N ASN A 233 -7.04 -20.27 16.36
CA ASN A 233 -6.07 -21.03 17.16
C ASN A 233 -4.63 -20.85 16.65
N LEU A 234 -4.43 -20.83 15.34
CA LEU A 234 -3.12 -20.66 14.73
C LEU A 234 -2.56 -19.25 14.99
N VAL A 235 -3.37 -18.22 14.80
CA VAL A 235 -2.99 -16.83 15.10
C VAL A 235 -2.71 -16.63 16.58
N SER A 236 -3.54 -17.20 17.46
CA SER A 236 -3.32 -17.10 18.91
C SER A 236 -2.03 -17.77 19.36
N ARG A 237 -1.63 -18.86 18.70
CA ARG A 237 -0.32 -19.51 18.94
C ARG A 237 0.83 -18.63 18.47
N TRP A 238 0.78 -18.08 17.26
CA TRP A 238 1.82 -17.17 16.79
C TRP A 238 1.95 -15.93 17.68
N TYR A 239 0.83 -15.39 18.16
CA TYR A 239 0.85 -14.27 19.10
C TYR A 239 1.46 -14.67 20.46
N ALA A 240 1.13 -15.84 20.99
CA ALA A 240 1.74 -16.35 22.22
C ALA A 240 3.25 -16.61 22.05
N ASP A 241 3.67 -17.12 20.91
CA ASP A 241 5.09 -17.34 20.58
C ASP A 241 5.84 -16.01 20.43
N ALA A 242 5.23 -15.02 19.78
CA ALA A 242 5.77 -13.66 19.67
C ALA A 242 5.94 -13.01 21.05
N ALA A 243 4.88 -13.03 21.87
CA ALA A 243 4.90 -12.40 23.19
C ALA A 243 5.78 -13.14 24.21
N GLY A 244 5.80 -14.47 24.19
CA GLY A 244 6.50 -15.29 25.17
C GLY A 244 7.96 -15.56 24.82
N SER A 245 8.25 -15.94 23.57
CA SER A 245 9.59 -16.33 23.13
C SER A 245 10.34 -15.23 22.36
N ALA A 246 9.70 -14.07 22.13
CA ALA A 246 10.23 -12.98 21.31
C ALA A 246 10.76 -13.47 19.94
N SER A 247 10.06 -14.46 19.37
CA SER A 247 10.50 -15.08 18.12
C SER A 247 10.21 -14.16 16.94
N ALA A 248 11.29 -13.61 16.35
CA ALA A 248 11.20 -12.76 15.16
C ALA A 248 10.45 -13.42 14.00
N ASN A 249 10.48 -14.75 13.90
CA ASN A 249 9.74 -15.51 12.90
C ASN A 249 8.22 -15.45 13.13
N ALA A 250 7.74 -15.56 14.38
CA ALA A 250 6.31 -15.46 14.67
C ALA A 250 5.79 -14.04 14.44
N ASP A 251 6.57 -13.02 14.82
CA ASP A 251 6.25 -11.62 14.50
C ASP A 251 6.13 -11.40 12.99
N ALA A 252 7.07 -11.94 12.21
CA ALA A 252 7.00 -11.88 10.75
C ALA A 252 5.74 -12.59 10.20
N LEU A 253 5.34 -13.74 10.74
CA LEU A 253 4.12 -14.43 10.32
C LEU A 253 2.85 -13.61 10.66
N LEU A 254 2.80 -12.96 11.82
CA LEU A 254 1.67 -12.12 12.23
C LEU A 254 1.51 -10.89 11.33
N LEU A 255 2.61 -10.24 10.96
CA LEU A 255 2.59 -9.12 10.02
C LEU A 255 2.10 -9.55 8.64
N ASN A 256 2.49 -10.75 8.19
CA ASN A 256 2.17 -11.27 6.86
C ASN A 256 0.90 -12.10 6.81
N PHE A 257 0.20 -12.25 7.93
CA PHE A 257 -1.00 -13.07 8.03
C PHE A 257 -2.08 -12.63 7.03
N TYR A 258 -2.33 -11.32 6.95
CA TYR A 258 -3.33 -10.81 6.02
C TYR A 258 -2.89 -11.02 4.57
N ARG A 259 -1.62 -10.71 4.26
CA ARG A 259 -1.03 -10.97 2.95
C ARG A 259 -1.19 -12.43 2.53
N TRP A 260 -0.92 -13.37 3.44
CA TRP A 260 -1.06 -14.81 3.19
C TRP A 260 -2.48 -15.22 2.79
N ILE A 261 -3.50 -14.65 3.44
CA ILE A 261 -4.90 -14.93 3.10
C ILE A 261 -5.29 -14.30 1.75
N THR A 262 -4.73 -13.13 1.41
CA THR A 262 -5.08 -12.42 0.16
C THR A 262 -4.33 -12.94 -1.06
N ASP A 263 -3.14 -13.50 -0.88
CA ASP A 263 -2.26 -13.87 -1.98
C ASP A 263 -2.69 -15.19 -2.63
N ALA A 264 -3.11 -15.11 -3.90
CA ALA A 264 -3.47 -16.26 -4.72
C ALA A 264 -2.27 -17.15 -5.08
N ALA A 265 -1.03 -16.72 -4.80
CA ALA A 265 0.15 -17.56 -4.92
C ALA A 265 0.32 -18.54 -3.76
N SER A 266 -0.40 -18.37 -2.64
CA SER A 266 -0.38 -19.34 -1.53
C SER A 266 -1.07 -20.65 -1.93
N ASN A 267 -0.51 -21.78 -1.50
CA ASN A 267 -1.06 -23.09 -1.88
C ASN A 267 -2.37 -23.38 -1.15
N MET A 268 -2.58 -22.72 0.00
CA MET A 268 -3.79 -22.82 0.79
C MET A 268 -4.77 -21.67 0.54
N TYR A 269 -4.55 -20.86 -0.52
CA TYR A 269 -5.47 -19.79 -0.88
C TYR A 269 -6.88 -20.35 -1.08
N SER A 270 -7.85 -19.75 -0.40
CA SER A 270 -9.26 -20.05 -0.64
C SER A 270 -10.06 -18.76 -0.61
N HIS A 271 -10.88 -18.59 -1.65
CA HIS A 271 -11.67 -17.38 -1.83
C HIS A 271 -12.66 -17.17 -0.66
N GLY A 272 -13.26 -18.24 -0.13
CA GLY A 272 -14.17 -18.15 1.01
C GLY A 272 -13.50 -17.62 2.29
N VAL A 273 -12.26 -18.04 2.57
CA VAL A 273 -11.50 -17.51 3.73
C VAL A 273 -11.13 -16.06 3.50
N HIS A 274 -10.75 -15.68 2.28
CA HIS A 274 -10.46 -14.28 1.93
C HIS A 274 -11.69 -13.38 2.11
N GLN A 275 -12.86 -13.79 1.62
CA GLN A 275 -14.12 -13.06 1.82
C GLN A 275 -14.50 -12.93 3.29
N LEU A 276 -14.44 -14.03 4.04
CA LEU A 276 -14.68 -14.00 5.48
C LEU A 276 -13.75 -12.99 6.16
N MET A 277 -12.46 -13.01 5.81
CA MET A 277 -11.48 -12.11 6.39
C MET A 277 -11.80 -10.65 6.11
N ARG A 278 -12.23 -10.31 4.89
CA ARG A 278 -12.68 -8.96 4.54
C ARG A 278 -13.86 -8.51 5.41
N VAL A 279 -14.87 -9.37 5.56
CA VAL A 279 -16.06 -9.06 6.39
C VAL A 279 -15.67 -8.86 7.86
N LEU A 280 -14.80 -9.71 8.41
CA LEU A 280 -14.33 -9.58 9.79
C LEU A 280 -13.53 -8.29 10.00
N VAL A 281 -12.63 -7.95 9.07
CA VAL A 281 -11.87 -6.69 9.12
C VAL A 281 -12.80 -5.48 9.06
N GLN A 282 -13.76 -5.48 8.13
CA GLN A 282 -14.77 -4.42 8.01
C GLN A 282 -15.59 -4.24 9.30
N ASN A 283 -16.02 -5.34 9.91
CA ASN A 283 -16.73 -5.31 11.18
C ASN A 283 -15.84 -4.78 12.31
N SER A 284 -14.56 -5.16 12.34
CA SER A 284 -13.60 -4.69 13.34
C SER A 284 -13.33 -3.18 13.23
N VAL A 285 -13.13 -2.65 12.02
CA VAL A 285 -12.98 -1.19 11.82
C VAL A 285 -14.28 -0.46 12.19
N SER A 286 -15.45 -0.98 11.80
CA SER A 286 -16.75 -0.39 12.17
C SER A 286 -16.93 -0.32 13.68
N SER A 287 -16.55 -1.38 14.40
CA SER A 287 -16.54 -1.41 15.86
C SER A 287 -15.52 -0.44 16.45
N LEU A 288 -14.34 -0.30 15.84
CA LEU A 288 -13.32 0.66 16.27
C LEU A 288 -13.84 2.09 16.16
N VAL A 289 -14.48 2.43 15.04
CA VAL A 289 -15.08 3.77 14.82
C VAL A 289 -16.18 4.06 15.85
N LYS A 290 -17.01 3.06 16.19
CA LYS A 290 -18.02 3.19 17.24
C LYS A 290 -17.41 3.44 18.62
N GLU A 291 -16.35 2.72 18.97
CA GLU A 291 -15.63 2.94 20.25
C GLU A 291 -15.00 4.32 20.32
N MET A 292 -14.34 4.78 19.24
CA MET A 292 -13.79 6.14 19.17
C MET A 292 -14.88 7.21 19.35
N GLY A 293 -16.05 6.97 18.76
CA GLY A 293 -17.22 7.83 18.92
C GLY A 293 -17.69 7.98 20.37
N LYS A 294 -17.56 6.93 21.21
CA LYS A 294 -17.91 7.00 22.65
C LYS A 294 -17.00 7.92 23.46
N HIS A 295 -15.79 8.17 22.98
CA HIS A 295 -14.80 9.04 23.64
C HIS A 295 -14.80 10.47 23.10
N ASN A 296 -15.89 10.91 22.45
CA ASN A 296 -16.02 12.24 21.83
C ASN A 296 -14.94 12.53 20.77
N VAL A 297 -14.44 11.48 20.10
CA VAL A 297 -13.48 11.62 19.00
C VAL A 297 -14.21 11.47 17.68
N LYS A 298 -14.15 12.49 16.82
CA LYS A 298 -14.75 12.43 15.49
C LYS A 298 -13.78 11.76 14.51
N VAL A 299 -14.17 10.62 13.95
CA VAL A 299 -13.37 9.90 12.95
C VAL A 299 -13.55 10.57 11.59
N ILE A 300 -12.44 10.99 10.98
CA ILE A 300 -12.41 11.64 9.66
C ILE A 300 -12.30 10.59 8.57
N SER A 301 -11.27 9.74 8.66
CA SER A 301 -11.04 8.64 7.74
C SER A 301 -10.61 7.40 8.49
N ALA A 302 -11.13 6.24 8.11
CA ALA A 302 -10.71 4.95 8.67
C ALA A 302 -10.60 3.89 7.58
N ASN A 303 -9.45 3.22 7.56
CA ASN A 303 -9.16 2.04 6.76
C ASN A 303 -8.45 0.99 7.66
N LYS A 304 -8.17 -0.21 7.16
CA LYS A 304 -7.49 -1.29 7.89
C LYS A 304 -6.10 -0.92 8.40
N ASP A 305 -5.39 -0.04 7.69
CA ASP A 305 -4.00 0.35 7.99
C ASP A 305 -3.86 1.77 8.57
N MET A 306 -4.89 2.62 8.42
CA MET A 306 -4.80 4.05 8.74
C MET A 306 -6.06 4.58 9.39
N LEU A 307 -5.89 5.41 10.41
CA LEU A 307 -6.95 6.08 11.14
C LEU A 307 -6.64 7.58 11.28
N ILE A 308 -7.56 8.44 10.84
CA ILE A 308 -7.46 9.91 10.96
C ILE A 308 -8.56 10.39 11.91
N LEU A 309 -8.15 11.03 13.01
CA LEU A 309 -9.01 11.41 14.13
C LEU A 309 -8.96 12.91 14.39
N SER A 310 -10.13 13.54 14.54
CA SER A 310 -10.24 14.88 15.10
C SER A 310 -10.28 14.79 16.62
N LEU A 311 -9.30 15.40 17.29
CA LEU A 311 -9.17 15.41 18.74
C LEU A 311 -9.88 16.64 19.32
N PRO A 312 -10.44 16.54 20.55
CA PRO A 312 -11.05 17.67 21.25
C PRO A 312 -10.02 18.62 21.89
N LYS A 313 -8.71 18.45 21.62
CA LYS A 313 -7.62 19.20 22.24
C LYS A 313 -7.03 20.20 21.25
N GLN A 314 -6.57 21.34 21.78
CA GLN A 314 -6.04 22.47 21.00
C GLN A 314 -4.52 22.54 20.99
N GLU A 315 -3.86 21.95 21.99
CA GLU A 315 -2.40 21.92 22.09
C GLU A 315 -1.84 20.54 21.72
N LYS A 316 -0.68 20.54 21.05
CA LYS A 316 0.00 19.32 20.60
C LYS A 316 0.31 18.38 21.77
N VAL A 317 0.86 18.90 22.86
CA VAL A 317 1.25 18.09 24.03
C VAL A 317 0.01 17.45 24.68
N ALA A 318 -1.09 18.22 24.80
CA ALA A 318 -2.34 17.68 25.31
C ALA A 318 -2.96 16.62 24.37
N ALA A 319 -2.81 16.80 23.05
CA ALA A 319 -3.24 15.83 22.05
C ALA A 319 -2.43 14.53 22.11
N GLU A 320 -1.10 14.60 22.24
CA GLU A 320 -0.24 13.44 22.41
C GLU A 320 -0.63 12.63 23.66
N MET A 321 -0.79 13.30 24.81
CA MET A 321 -1.24 12.65 26.04
C MET A 321 -2.63 12.01 25.93
N PHE A 322 -3.54 12.65 25.18
CA PHE A 322 -4.87 12.11 24.92
C PHE A 322 -4.82 10.87 24.03
N VAL A 323 -4.00 10.86 22.97
CA VAL A 323 -3.80 9.67 22.13
C VAL A 323 -3.19 8.52 22.93
N GLN A 324 -2.24 8.79 23.82
CA GLN A 324 -1.69 7.75 24.72
C GLN A 324 -2.77 7.19 25.67
N THR A 325 -3.68 8.05 26.14
CA THR A 325 -4.84 7.62 26.93
C THR A 325 -5.79 6.75 26.10
N LEU A 326 -6.08 7.14 24.85
CA LEU A 326 -6.88 6.33 23.92
C LEU A 326 -6.25 4.96 23.67
N LYS A 327 -4.92 4.90 23.48
CA LYS A 327 -4.20 3.61 23.36
C LYS A 327 -4.39 2.74 24.61
N SER A 328 -4.37 3.33 25.81
CA SER A 328 -4.63 2.57 27.03
C SER A 328 -6.07 2.09 27.13
N ILE A 329 -7.05 2.83 26.62
CA ILE A 329 -8.45 2.43 26.63
C ILE A 329 -8.69 1.27 25.66
N ILE A 330 -8.14 1.36 24.45
CA ILE A 330 -8.26 0.34 23.42
C ILE A 330 -7.65 -0.98 23.89
N ARG A 331 -6.48 -0.94 24.53
CA ARG A 331 -5.84 -2.14 25.11
C ARG A 331 -6.67 -2.81 26.22
N LYS A 332 -7.53 -2.07 26.91
CA LYS A 332 -8.42 -2.61 27.95
C LYS A 332 -9.73 -3.17 27.37
N ASN A 333 -10.06 -2.82 26.13
CA ASN A 333 -11.29 -3.27 25.51
C ASN A 333 -11.15 -4.71 25.01
N GLU A 334 -12.09 -5.57 25.39
CA GLU A 334 -12.12 -7.00 25.02
C GLU A 334 -12.21 -7.20 23.49
N ASN A 335 -12.71 -6.21 22.75
CA ASN A 335 -12.81 -6.26 21.29
C ASN A 335 -11.47 -5.95 20.57
N PHE A 336 -10.46 -5.43 21.27
CA PHE A 336 -9.19 -5.00 20.66
C PHE A 336 -7.92 -5.41 21.42
N PRO A 337 -7.79 -6.67 21.90
CA PRO A 337 -6.65 -7.09 22.69
C PRO A 337 -5.31 -7.04 21.93
N LEU A 338 -5.33 -7.27 20.62
CA LEU A 338 -4.12 -7.39 19.79
C LEU A 338 -3.84 -6.13 18.96
N LEU A 339 -4.71 -5.12 19.03
CA LEU A 339 -4.63 -3.92 18.20
C LEU A 339 -3.52 -2.98 18.69
N GLN A 340 -2.68 -2.52 17.77
CA GLN A 340 -1.63 -1.54 18.07
C GLN A 340 -1.80 -0.29 17.20
N LEU A 341 -1.66 0.89 17.82
CA LEU A 341 -1.74 2.19 17.14
C LEU A 341 -0.39 2.92 17.28
N GLN A 342 0.13 3.42 16.16
CA GLN A 342 1.33 4.25 16.11
C GLN A 342 0.97 5.65 15.60
N GLU A 343 1.56 6.68 16.22
CA GLU A 343 1.40 8.07 15.78
C GLU A 343 2.32 8.36 14.60
N GLU A 344 1.76 8.90 13.51
CA GLU A 344 2.53 9.30 12.33
C GLU A 344 2.76 10.82 12.31
N CYS A 345 1.68 11.60 12.41
CA CYS A 345 1.75 13.05 12.47
C CYS A 345 0.49 13.70 13.05
N TYR A 346 0.63 14.96 13.46
CA TYR A 346 -0.45 15.81 13.94
C TYR A 346 -0.62 17.01 13.01
N PHE A 347 -1.87 17.36 12.72
CA PHE A 347 -2.24 18.52 11.91
C PHE A 347 -3.12 19.48 12.70
N GLN A 348 -3.07 20.77 12.35
CA GLN A 348 -4.01 21.80 12.78
C GLN A 348 -4.67 22.42 11.56
N HIS A 349 -5.92 22.90 11.69
CA HIS A 349 -6.69 23.48 10.57
C HIS A 349 -6.73 22.55 9.34
N PHE A 350 -7.15 21.30 9.56
CA PHE A 350 -7.10 20.24 8.57
C PHE A 350 -8.31 20.28 7.63
N SER A 351 -8.07 20.46 6.34
CA SER A 351 -9.07 20.37 5.27
C SER A 351 -8.94 19.01 4.60
N PHE A 352 -10.01 18.21 4.64
CA PHE A 352 -10.02 16.84 4.12
C PHE A 352 -11.06 16.66 3.03
N VAL A 353 -10.64 16.24 1.83
CA VAL A 353 -11.52 15.80 0.74
C VAL A 353 -11.52 14.27 0.67
N ASP A 354 -10.34 13.68 0.52
CA ASP A 354 -10.12 12.23 0.53
C ASP A 354 -8.70 11.91 1.02
N GLN A 355 -8.32 10.62 1.02
CA GLN A 355 -7.00 10.17 1.49
C GLN A 355 -5.80 10.69 0.67
N PHE A 356 -6.03 11.16 -0.56
CA PHE A 356 -5.01 11.70 -1.46
C PHE A 356 -5.09 13.23 -1.60
N ASN A 357 -6.16 13.84 -1.08
CA ASN A 357 -6.51 15.24 -1.23
C ASN A 357 -6.83 15.84 0.15
N TYR A 358 -5.80 16.36 0.81
CA TYR A 358 -5.91 17.02 2.10
C TYR A 358 -4.86 18.13 2.27
N SER A 359 -5.18 19.10 3.11
CA SER A 359 -4.23 20.14 3.53
C SER A 359 -4.33 20.39 5.03
N GLY A 360 -3.20 20.73 5.66
CA GLY A 360 -3.19 21.10 7.07
C GLY A 360 -1.83 21.58 7.53
N LEU A 361 -1.81 22.28 8.65
CA LEU A 361 -0.57 22.72 9.29
C LEU A 361 0.03 21.55 10.08
N LYS A 362 1.21 21.05 9.68
CA LYS A 362 1.84 19.93 10.39
C LYS A 362 2.51 20.44 11.66
N LEU A 363 2.18 19.83 12.80
CA LEU A 363 2.72 20.21 14.10
C LEU A 363 3.92 19.30 14.45
N GLY A 364 5.11 19.89 14.67
CA GLY A 364 6.25 19.22 15.32
C GLY A 364 7.38 18.69 14.44
N THR A 365 7.52 19.10 13.18
CA THR A 365 8.80 19.01 12.45
C THR A 365 9.46 20.37 12.48
N GLU A 366 10.46 20.54 13.34
CA GLU A 366 11.45 21.61 13.16
C GLU A 366 12.24 21.25 11.91
N ASP A 367 12.14 22.07 10.86
CA ASP A 367 13.11 22.00 9.76
C ASP A 367 14.51 22.32 10.32
N SER A 368 15.57 21.89 9.63
CA SER A 368 16.97 22.12 10.01
C SER A 368 17.37 23.60 10.23
N GLU A 369 16.43 24.54 10.06
CA GLU A 369 16.57 25.99 10.23
C GLU A 369 15.70 26.58 11.38
N GLY A 370 15.02 25.77 12.20
CA GLY A 370 14.30 26.26 13.39
C GLY A 370 13.06 27.13 13.12
N LYS A 371 12.42 27.00 11.95
CA LYS A 371 11.10 27.62 11.68
C LYS A 371 9.97 26.64 12.06
N PRO A 372 8.92 27.09 12.76
CA PRO A 372 7.76 26.25 13.02
C PRO A 372 6.91 26.07 11.75
N SER A 373 6.52 24.81 11.53
CA SER A 373 5.27 24.38 10.87
C SER A 373 5.12 24.71 9.37
N GLY A 374 5.76 23.92 8.50
CA GLY A 374 5.41 23.87 7.09
C GLY A 374 3.97 23.38 6.87
N THR A 375 3.22 24.03 5.98
CA THR A 375 1.90 23.54 5.55
C THR A 375 2.09 22.25 4.76
N SER A 376 1.49 21.15 5.23
CA SER A 376 1.44 19.91 4.46
C SER A 376 0.27 20.01 3.49
N ILE A 377 0.58 20.06 2.19
CA ILE A 377 -0.41 20.15 1.12
C ILE A 377 -0.20 18.95 0.23
N THR A 378 -1.22 18.09 0.15
CA THR A 378 -1.21 16.93 -0.71
C THR A 378 -2.52 16.93 -1.48
N PHE A 379 -2.47 17.30 -2.77
CA PHE A 379 -3.63 17.29 -3.65
C PHE A 379 -3.31 16.56 -4.96
N ASP A 380 -3.65 15.28 -5.04
CA ASP A 380 -3.57 14.52 -6.29
C ASP A 380 -4.43 15.15 -7.41
N MET A 381 -5.56 15.76 -7.03
CA MET A 381 -6.40 16.55 -7.94
C MET A 381 -5.61 17.66 -8.66
N GLY A 382 -4.54 18.18 -8.06
CA GLY A 382 -3.63 19.17 -8.64
C GLY A 382 -2.97 18.73 -9.95
N TYR A 383 -2.72 17.43 -10.13
CA TYR A 383 -2.08 16.88 -11.32
C TYR A 383 -2.96 16.93 -12.57
N TYR A 384 -4.26 17.20 -12.45
CA TYR A 384 -5.13 17.44 -13.61
C TYR A 384 -4.92 18.85 -14.20
N LEU A 385 -4.20 19.72 -13.48
CA LEU A 385 -3.88 21.08 -13.88
C LEU A 385 -2.46 21.16 -14.44
N PRO A 386 -2.21 22.08 -15.41
CA PRO A 386 -0.85 22.44 -15.81
C PRO A 386 0.00 22.88 -14.61
N LYS A 387 1.31 22.65 -14.68
CA LYS A 387 2.22 22.87 -13.54
C LYS A 387 2.11 24.28 -12.95
N VAL A 388 2.07 25.30 -13.81
CA VAL A 388 1.92 26.71 -13.40
C VAL A 388 0.63 26.95 -12.63
N LEU A 389 -0.45 26.29 -13.01
CA LEU A 389 -1.76 26.43 -12.36
C LEU A 389 -1.85 25.61 -11.08
N ASN A 390 -1.19 24.44 -11.04
CA ASN A 390 -1.09 23.65 -9.82
C ASN A 390 -0.27 24.38 -8.74
N GLU A 391 0.87 24.99 -9.08
CA GLU A 391 1.66 25.79 -8.14
C GLU A 391 0.85 26.97 -7.57
N LYS A 392 0.03 27.63 -8.40
CA LYS A 392 -0.90 28.67 -7.95
C LYS A 392 -2.02 28.11 -7.07
N PHE A 393 -2.58 26.96 -7.41
CA PHE A 393 -3.61 26.27 -6.61
C PHE A 393 -3.08 25.93 -5.22
N GLU A 394 -1.95 25.22 -5.14
CA GLU A 394 -1.29 24.84 -3.89
C GLU A 394 -0.90 26.08 -3.08
N GLY A 395 -0.36 27.12 -3.72
CA GLY A 395 -0.01 28.37 -3.07
C GLY A 395 -1.22 29.11 -2.45
N ILE A 396 -2.38 29.12 -3.11
CA ILE A 396 -3.60 29.74 -2.55
C ILE A 396 -4.11 28.92 -1.36
N VAL A 397 -4.10 27.59 -1.44
CA VAL A 397 -4.53 26.74 -0.32
C VAL A 397 -3.55 26.81 0.85
N ALA A 398 -2.25 26.94 0.58
CA ALA A 398 -1.22 27.20 1.59
C ALA A 398 -1.49 28.50 2.34
N GLU A 399 -1.67 29.59 1.59
CA GLU A 399 -1.93 30.92 2.13
C GLU A 399 -3.23 30.92 2.95
N TYR A 400 -4.28 30.27 2.46
CA TYR A 400 -5.53 30.09 3.19
C TYR A 400 -5.31 29.36 4.52
N THR A 401 -4.58 28.24 4.51
CA THR A 401 -4.30 27.44 5.71
C THR A 401 -3.44 28.20 6.72
N LEU A 402 -2.46 28.98 6.26
CA LEU A 402 -1.60 29.82 7.11
C LEU A 402 -2.37 31.01 7.69
N LYS A 403 -3.21 31.67 6.90
CA LYS A 403 -4.06 32.79 7.37
C LYS A 403 -5.08 32.31 8.42
N LEU A 404 -5.60 31.09 8.28
CA LEU A 404 -6.42 30.46 9.32
C LEU A 404 -5.63 30.25 10.62
N SER A 405 -4.37 29.84 10.53
CA SER A 405 -3.52 29.65 11.71
C SER A 405 -3.07 30.95 12.39
N GLY A 406 -2.95 32.05 11.65
CA GLY A 406 -2.63 33.38 12.20
C GLY A 406 -3.80 34.07 12.89
N SER A 407 -5.01 33.52 12.73
CA SER A 407 -6.21 33.99 13.40
C SER A 407 -6.41 33.20 14.70
N ASN A 408 -6.12 33.82 15.85
CA ASN A 408 -6.25 33.20 17.18
C ASN A 408 -7.71 32.83 17.57
N ASN A 409 -8.70 33.00 16.68
CA ASN A 409 -10.14 32.94 17.00
C ASN A 409 -10.91 31.70 16.50
N PHE A 410 -10.26 30.58 16.14
CA PHE A 410 -10.97 29.30 16.03
C PHE A 410 -11.22 28.67 17.41
N HIS A 411 -11.91 29.41 18.28
CA HIS A 411 -12.56 28.85 19.47
C HIS A 411 -13.58 27.79 19.01
N VAL A 412 -13.29 26.53 19.34
CA VAL A 412 -14.23 25.42 19.19
C VAL A 412 -15.20 25.50 20.37
N VAL A 413 -16.44 25.91 20.11
CA VAL A 413 -17.54 25.77 21.07
C VAL A 413 -17.71 24.27 21.34
N PRO A 414 -17.54 23.78 22.59
CA PRO A 414 -17.80 22.39 22.92
C PRO A 414 -19.32 22.16 22.81
N THR A 415 -19.73 21.17 22.04
CA THR A 415 -21.14 20.81 21.96
C THR A 415 -21.60 20.22 23.30
N GLN A 416 -22.45 20.99 23.99
CA GLN A 416 -23.21 20.73 25.24
C GLN A 416 -22.56 21.13 26.58
N ALA A 417 -22.77 22.37 27.03
CA ALA A 417 -23.50 22.73 28.27
C ALA A 417 -23.46 24.26 28.58
N GLU A 418 -24.66 24.83 28.76
CA GLU A 418 -25.14 25.91 29.67
C GLU A 418 -24.32 27.19 29.99
N TRP A 419 -24.87 28.32 29.52
CA TRP A 419 -24.92 29.70 30.04
C TRP A 419 -24.12 30.02 31.32
N MET A 420 -23.12 30.91 31.19
CA MET A 420 -22.75 31.87 32.23
C MET A 420 -22.04 33.08 31.61
N ASP A 421 -22.57 34.28 31.86
CA ASP A 421 -22.00 35.57 31.47
C ASP A 421 -20.58 35.73 32.03
N CYS A 422 -19.61 36.09 31.17
CA CYS A 422 -18.30 36.58 31.57
C CYS A 422 -17.89 37.69 30.60
N ASP A 423 -17.48 38.81 31.18
CA ASP A 423 -17.37 40.14 30.60
C ASP A 423 -16.47 40.25 29.36
N GLU A 424 -16.90 41.14 28.45
CA GLU A 424 -16.12 41.69 27.35
C GLU A 424 -14.89 42.42 27.90
N ASP A 425 -13.69 42.17 27.33
CA ASP A 425 -12.66 43.17 27.02
C ASP A 425 -11.33 42.50 26.60
N GLU A 426 -11.11 42.35 25.29
CA GLU A 426 -9.78 42.53 24.66
C GLU A 426 -9.93 42.57 23.12
N GLU A 427 -9.89 43.79 22.55
CA GLU A 427 -9.86 44.06 21.10
C GLU A 427 -8.58 43.48 20.46
N THR A 428 -8.57 42.18 20.18
CA THR A 428 -7.64 41.58 19.21
C THR A 428 -8.24 41.75 17.82
N LYS A 429 -7.49 42.38 16.89
CA LYS A 429 -7.93 42.64 15.52
C LYS A 429 -8.44 41.35 14.86
N ASP A 430 -9.75 41.23 14.79
CA ASP A 430 -10.45 40.08 14.23
C ASP A 430 -10.05 39.90 12.75
N PHE A 431 -9.47 38.74 12.42
CA PHE A 431 -9.24 38.39 11.02
C PHE A 431 -10.59 37.95 10.42
N ASP A 432 -11.25 38.87 9.73
CA ASP A 432 -12.51 38.63 9.04
C ASP A 432 -12.26 37.74 7.81
N LEU A 433 -12.41 36.43 8.02
CA LEU A 433 -12.23 35.39 7.00
C LEU A 433 -13.17 35.60 5.80
N SER A 434 -14.37 36.16 6.03
CA SER A 434 -15.34 36.43 4.97
C SER A 434 -14.86 37.56 4.07
N ARG A 435 -14.34 38.67 4.63
CA ARG A 435 -13.72 39.75 3.83
C ARG A 435 -12.49 39.29 3.05
N TYR A 436 -11.65 38.46 3.67
CA TYR A 436 -10.48 37.90 2.98
C TYR A 436 -10.89 37.12 1.71
N ILE A 437 -11.96 36.32 1.81
CA ILE A 437 -12.44 35.52 0.68
C ILE A 437 -13.11 36.39 -0.38
N THR A 438 -13.96 37.35 0.01
CA THR A 438 -14.73 38.17 -0.94
C THR A 438 -13.88 39.18 -1.66
N ASP A 439 -12.84 39.71 -1.01
CA ASP A 439 -12.08 40.84 -1.53
C ASP A 439 -10.71 40.37 -2.04
N GLU A 440 -9.80 39.96 -1.15
CA GLU A 440 -8.42 39.63 -1.51
C GLU A 440 -8.30 38.37 -2.37
N LEU A 441 -8.91 37.26 -1.92
CA LEU A 441 -8.80 35.97 -2.58
C LEU A 441 -9.58 35.97 -3.91
N SER A 442 -10.76 36.59 -3.92
CA SER A 442 -11.57 36.80 -5.12
C SER A 442 -10.80 37.56 -6.21
N ASP A 443 -10.20 38.71 -5.87
CA ASP A 443 -9.43 39.50 -6.83
C ASP A 443 -8.20 38.75 -7.34
N LYS A 444 -7.50 38.05 -6.45
CA LYS A 444 -6.32 37.25 -6.81
C LYS A 444 -6.68 36.11 -7.77
N VAL A 445 -7.73 35.35 -7.49
CA VAL A 445 -8.19 34.25 -8.36
C VAL A 445 -8.73 34.79 -9.68
N LEU A 446 -9.48 35.89 -9.67
CA LEU A 446 -9.98 36.52 -10.90
C LEU A 446 -8.86 37.02 -11.81
N ARG A 447 -7.78 37.60 -11.25
CA ARG A 447 -6.57 37.95 -12.02
C ARG A 447 -5.94 36.71 -12.64
N ILE A 448 -5.73 35.65 -11.84
CA ILE A 448 -5.17 34.38 -12.34
C ILE A 448 -5.98 33.80 -13.51
N VAL A 449 -7.31 33.82 -13.41
CA VAL A 449 -8.21 33.32 -14.46
C VAL A 449 -8.20 34.22 -15.71
N ARG A 450 -8.08 35.54 -15.55
CA ARG A 450 -8.05 36.52 -16.66
C ARG A 450 -6.70 36.58 -17.38
N ASP A 451 -5.60 36.43 -16.64
CA ASP A 451 -4.24 36.57 -17.16
C ASP A 451 -3.79 35.33 -17.96
N MET A 452 -4.48 34.18 -17.86
CA MET A 452 -4.14 32.96 -18.60
C MET A 452 -4.64 32.97 -20.06
N GLY A 453 -3.76 33.39 -20.96
CA GLY A 453 -3.92 33.34 -22.43
C GLY A 453 -4.02 31.89 -22.98
N VAL A 454 -4.47 31.72 -24.23
CA VAL A 454 -4.63 30.38 -24.87
C VAL A 454 -3.27 29.72 -25.17
N GLU A 455 -2.22 30.52 -25.30
CA GLU A 455 -0.90 30.09 -25.75
C GLU A 455 -0.07 29.43 -24.62
N ASP A 456 -0.13 29.95 -23.39
CA ASP A 456 0.60 29.39 -22.23
C ASP A 456 0.11 28.00 -21.77
N LEU A 457 -1.10 27.61 -22.18
CA LEU A 457 -1.73 26.34 -21.79
C LEU A 457 -1.34 25.17 -22.71
N ASN A 458 -0.94 25.46 -23.96
CA ASN A 458 -0.81 24.45 -25.02
C ASN A 458 0.50 23.65 -24.96
N ASP A 459 1.59 24.24 -24.45
CA ASP A 459 2.89 23.55 -24.37
C ASP A 459 2.92 22.46 -23.27
N ASP A 460 2.17 22.64 -22.17
CA ASP A 460 2.06 21.68 -21.06
C ASP A 460 0.93 20.64 -21.24
N LEU A 461 -0.05 20.91 -22.11
CA LEU A 461 -1.23 20.07 -22.34
C LEU A 461 -0.86 18.68 -22.92
N ASN A 462 0.24 18.61 -23.68
CA ASN A 462 0.76 17.38 -24.28
C ASN A 462 1.50 16.46 -23.27
N LEU A 463 1.79 16.95 -22.07
CA LEU A 463 2.53 16.22 -21.03
C LEU A 463 1.61 15.58 -19.98
N LEU A 464 0.32 15.91 -19.96
CA LEU A 464 -0.64 15.39 -19.00
C LEU A 464 -1.45 14.23 -19.61
N PRO A 465 -1.13 12.96 -19.30
CA PRO A 465 -1.86 11.81 -19.84
C PRO A 465 -3.36 11.80 -19.47
N ARG A 466 -3.78 12.61 -18.50
CA ARG A 466 -5.15 12.71 -17.98
C ARG A 466 -5.94 13.94 -18.43
N SER A 467 -5.28 14.92 -19.06
CA SER A 467 -5.91 16.18 -19.51
C SER A 467 -6.19 16.21 -21.02
N ALA A 468 -5.67 15.24 -21.77
CA ALA A 468 -5.82 15.13 -23.23
C ALA A 468 -7.28 15.10 -23.72
N SER A 469 -8.25 14.81 -22.84
CA SER A 469 -9.69 14.79 -23.14
C SER A 469 -10.43 16.10 -22.84
N PHE A 470 -9.78 17.07 -22.18
CA PHE A 470 -10.42 18.28 -21.67
C PHE A 470 -9.95 19.51 -22.46
N GLY A 471 -10.83 20.09 -23.29
CA GLY A 471 -10.56 21.39 -23.93
C GLY A 471 -10.27 22.51 -22.91
N LYS A 472 -9.61 23.61 -23.33
CA LYS A 472 -9.19 24.73 -22.47
C LYS A 472 -10.23 25.20 -21.44
N MET A 473 -11.51 25.30 -21.84
CA MET A 473 -12.62 25.68 -20.95
C MET A 473 -12.79 24.71 -19.76
N ASN A 474 -12.51 23.43 -19.98
CA ASN A 474 -12.61 22.41 -18.94
C ASN A 474 -11.46 22.46 -17.93
N ILE A 475 -10.27 22.96 -18.30
CA ILE A 475 -9.12 23.10 -17.38
C ILE A 475 -9.34 24.23 -16.37
N LEU A 476 -9.70 25.43 -16.85
CA LEU A 476 -9.98 26.56 -15.97
C LEU A 476 -11.21 26.29 -15.08
N LEU A 477 -12.23 25.65 -15.64
CA LEU A 477 -13.39 25.21 -14.88
C LEU A 477 -13.02 24.16 -13.82
N SER A 478 -12.13 23.23 -14.14
CA SER A 478 -11.62 22.24 -13.17
C SER A 478 -10.88 22.93 -12.03
N PHE A 479 -9.98 23.87 -12.33
CA PHE A 479 -9.29 24.67 -11.31
C PHE A 479 -10.26 25.40 -10.38
N VAL A 480 -11.27 26.09 -10.94
CA VAL A 480 -12.28 26.78 -10.14
C VAL A 480 -13.08 25.81 -9.28
N ARG A 481 -13.51 24.66 -9.83
CA ARG A 481 -14.23 23.63 -9.06
C ARG A 481 -13.38 23.08 -7.92
N MET A 482 -12.13 22.73 -8.20
CA MET A 482 -11.17 22.22 -7.24
C MET A 482 -10.97 23.21 -6.08
N LEU A 483 -10.66 24.47 -6.39
CA LEU A 483 -10.43 25.51 -5.39
C LEU A 483 -11.69 25.81 -4.57
N THR A 484 -12.84 25.99 -5.23
CA THR A 484 -14.10 26.26 -4.52
C THR A 484 -14.60 25.06 -3.72
N SER A 485 -14.29 23.82 -4.14
CA SER A 485 -14.62 22.63 -3.34
C SER A 485 -13.78 22.54 -2.07
N VAL A 486 -12.48 22.85 -2.12
CA VAL A 486 -11.59 22.81 -0.96
C VAL A 486 -11.94 23.93 0.02
N LEU A 487 -12.13 25.15 -0.47
CA LEU A 487 -12.57 26.28 0.37
C LEU A 487 -13.98 26.03 0.94
N GLY A 488 -14.87 25.41 0.16
CA GLY A 488 -16.24 25.08 0.56
C GLY A 488 -16.36 23.96 1.59
N LEU A 489 -15.26 23.29 1.97
CA LEU A 489 -15.23 22.32 3.07
C LEU A 489 -15.53 22.96 4.42
N ASN A 490 -15.21 24.25 4.57
CA ASN A 490 -15.50 25.00 5.77
C ASN A 490 -16.94 25.53 5.72
N SER A 491 -17.79 25.00 6.58
CA SER A 491 -19.22 25.34 6.63
C SER A 491 -19.48 26.82 6.94
N ARG A 492 -18.53 27.52 7.59
CA ARG A 492 -18.67 28.94 7.96
C ARG A 492 -18.64 29.88 6.75
N ILE A 493 -17.96 29.50 5.68
CA ILE A 493 -17.70 30.35 4.50
C ILE A 493 -18.41 29.84 3.23
N LYS A 494 -19.38 28.93 3.40
CA LYS A 494 -19.99 28.21 2.29
C LYS A 494 -20.79 29.14 1.37
N GLU A 495 -21.37 30.21 1.91
CA GLU A 495 -22.14 31.18 1.15
C GLU A 495 -21.22 32.10 0.34
N GLU A 496 -20.16 32.60 0.96
CA GLU A 496 -19.15 33.47 0.35
C GLU A 496 -18.38 32.73 -0.76
N VAL A 497 -17.97 31.50 -0.51
CA VAL A 497 -17.38 30.62 -1.53
C VAL A 497 -18.39 30.33 -2.65
N GLY A 498 -19.67 30.23 -2.30
CA GLY A 498 -20.76 30.15 -3.27
C GLY A 498 -20.79 31.36 -4.21
N ILE A 499 -20.74 32.58 -3.66
CA ILE A 499 -20.70 33.84 -4.44
C ILE A 499 -19.44 33.91 -5.31
N LEU A 500 -18.27 33.59 -4.73
CA LEU A 500 -17.00 33.53 -5.45
C LEU A 500 -17.10 32.57 -6.65
N ARG A 501 -17.64 31.36 -6.44
CA ARG A 501 -17.85 30.38 -7.50
C ARG A 501 -18.73 30.94 -8.63
N LYS A 502 -19.81 31.66 -8.32
CA LYS A 502 -20.68 32.30 -9.33
C LYS A 502 -19.93 33.36 -10.13
N ASN A 503 -19.16 34.21 -9.46
CA ASN A 503 -18.39 35.26 -10.11
C ASN A 503 -17.29 34.68 -11.03
N LEU A 504 -16.63 33.60 -10.60
CA LEU A 504 -15.62 32.90 -11.40
C LEU A 504 -16.23 32.18 -12.60
N HIS A 505 -17.39 31.52 -12.46
CA HIS A 505 -18.08 30.90 -13.60
C HIS A 505 -18.53 31.94 -14.64
N ARG A 506 -19.02 33.11 -14.21
CA ARG A 506 -19.33 34.23 -15.13
C ARG A 506 -18.09 34.73 -15.86
N ALA A 507 -16.95 34.83 -15.17
CA ALA A 507 -15.69 35.24 -15.79
C ALA A 507 -15.21 34.24 -16.86
N ILE A 508 -15.48 32.95 -16.70
CA ILE A 508 -15.15 31.88 -17.65
C ILE A 508 -16.22 31.74 -18.76
N GLN A 509 -17.33 32.49 -18.70
CA GLN A 509 -18.48 32.38 -19.62
C GLN A 509 -19.17 31.01 -19.62
N CYS A 510 -19.11 30.27 -18.51
CA CYS A 510 -19.80 28.99 -18.33
C CYS A 510 -21.11 29.17 -17.54
N ASN A 511 -22.19 28.52 -17.99
CA ASN A 511 -23.50 28.61 -17.34
C ASN A 511 -23.62 27.60 -16.17
N GLU A 512 -24.14 28.06 -15.02
CA GLU A 512 -24.21 27.31 -13.74
C GLU A 512 -25.13 26.07 -13.75
N TYR A 513 -25.88 25.83 -14.83
CA TYR A 513 -26.88 24.76 -14.94
C TYR A 513 -26.63 23.78 -16.09
N GLY A 514 -25.48 23.88 -16.77
CA GLY A 514 -25.10 22.87 -17.77
C GLY A 514 -24.82 21.52 -17.10
N THR A 515 -24.92 20.41 -17.84
CA THR A 515 -24.34 19.12 -17.41
C THR A 515 -22.86 19.24 -17.03
N MET A 516 -22.18 20.27 -17.54
CA MET A 516 -20.82 20.69 -17.21
C MET A 516 -20.75 21.69 -16.03
N SER A 517 -21.73 21.81 -15.15
CA SER A 517 -21.64 22.66 -13.95
C SER A 517 -21.72 21.89 -12.63
N GLY A 518 -21.83 20.57 -12.71
CA GLY A 518 -21.87 19.68 -11.54
C GLY A 518 -20.71 19.96 -10.58
N SER A 519 -20.99 19.83 -9.28
CA SER A 519 -20.00 19.96 -8.21
C SER A 519 -19.03 18.76 -8.14
N GLU A 520 -19.09 17.86 -9.11
CA GLU A 520 -18.25 16.67 -9.17
C GLU A 520 -16.83 17.07 -9.55
N LEU A 521 -15.90 16.64 -8.71
CA LEU A 521 -14.47 16.78 -8.94
C LEU A 521 -14.06 15.94 -10.16
N PRO A 522 -13.12 16.43 -10.98
CA PRO A 522 -12.62 15.71 -12.16
C PRO A 522 -11.64 14.60 -11.75
N THR A 523 -11.93 13.85 -10.69
CA THR A 523 -11.04 12.81 -10.18
C THR A 523 -11.59 11.44 -10.56
N PHE A 524 -10.89 10.74 -11.44
CA PHE A 524 -11.16 9.33 -11.70
C PHE A 524 -10.51 8.48 -10.61
N SER A 525 -11.19 7.43 -10.16
CA SER A 525 -10.66 6.44 -9.22
C SER A 525 -10.82 5.05 -9.80
N LEU A 526 -9.76 4.24 -9.76
CA LEU A 526 -9.82 2.83 -10.07
C LEU A 526 -9.06 2.07 -8.99
N VAL A 527 -9.80 1.60 -7.99
CA VAL A 527 -9.24 0.91 -6.84
C VAL A 527 -9.21 -0.59 -7.11
N VAL A 528 -8.02 -1.17 -7.07
CA VAL A 528 -7.80 -2.61 -7.05
C VAL A 528 -7.66 -3.03 -5.57
N PRO A 529 -8.59 -3.85 -5.04
CA PRO A 529 -8.56 -4.24 -3.64
C PRO A 529 -7.48 -5.30 -3.37
N ASP A 530 -6.88 -5.25 -2.19
CA ASP A 530 -5.88 -6.21 -1.70
C ASP A 530 -4.73 -6.54 -2.68
N LEU A 531 -4.19 -5.51 -3.34
CA LEU A 531 -3.03 -5.68 -4.19
C LEU A 531 -1.80 -5.99 -3.32
N VAL A 532 -1.17 -7.13 -3.57
CA VAL A 532 0.01 -7.59 -2.82
C VAL A 532 1.27 -7.01 -3.44
N LEU A 533 2.09 -6.36 -2.61
CA LEU A 533 3.41 -5.82 -2.96
C LEU A 533 4.51 -6.71 -2.33
N PRO A 534 5.11 -7.66 -3.07
CA PRO A 534 5.99 -8.68 -2.49
C PRO A 534 7.18 -8.15 -1.70
N HIS A 535 7.91 -7.17 -2.25
CA HIS A 535 9.08 -6.58 -1.57
C HIS A 535 8.74 -5.71 -0.35
N TRP A 536 7.60 -5.02 -0.33
CA TRP A 536 7.15 -4.26 0.86
C TRP A 536 6.43 -5.14 1.86
N ASN A 537 6.03 -6.34 1.45
CA ASN A 537 5.34 -7.31 2.28
C ASN A 537 3.99 -6.80 2.81
N GLU A 538 3.36 -5.94 2.03
CA GLU A 538 2.09 -5.29 2.36
C GLU A 538 1.02 -5.69 1.33
N SER A 539 -0.23 -5.77 1.78
CA SER A 539 -1.42 -5.95 0.93
C SER A 539 -2.36 -4.79 1.19
N ARG A 540 -2.65 -3.98 0.17
CA ARG A 540 -3.42 -2.75 0.31
C ARG A 540 -4.35 -2.52 -0.87
N ASP A 541 -5.41 -1.77 -0.60
CA ASP A 541 -6.29 -1.28 -1.66
C ASP A 541 -5.59 -0.13 -2.39
N MET A 542 -5.37 -0.31 -3.68
CA MET A 542 -4.55 0.59 -4.49
C MET A 542 -5.39 1.29 -5.55
N ASP A 543 -5.44 2.61 -5.50
CA ASP A 543 -6.02 3.40 -6.60
C ASP A 543 -4.97 3.56 -7.71
N LEU A 544 -5.11 2.82 -8.80
CA LEU A 544 -4.18 2.85 -9.93
C LEU A 544 -4.10 4.23 -10.60
N LEU A 545 -5.11 5.08 -10.38
CA LEU A 545 -5.11 6.44 -10.88
C LEU A 545 -4.51 7.40 -9.85
N ARG A 546 -4.83 7.30 -8.57
CA ARG A 546 -4.41 8.35 -7.60
C ARG A 546 -3.14 8.02 -6.82
N ASP A 547 -2.79 6.74 -6.71
CA ASP A 547 -1.66 6.29 -5.89
C ASP A 547 -0.35 6.18 -6.69
N TRP A 548 0.49 7.20 -6.57
CA TRP A 548 1.82 7.26 -7.22
C TRP A 548 2.86 6.34 -6.56
N THR A 549 2.59 5.83 -5.36
CA THR A 549 3.56 5.00 -4.64
C THR A 549 3.82 3.68 -5.36
N LEU A 550 2.89 3.19 -6.19
CA LEU A 550 3.12 2.06 -7.08
C LEU A 550 4.24 2.34 -8.10
N GLY A 551 4.32 3.57 -8.62
CA GLY A 551 5.38 3.98 -9.55
C GLY A 551 6.74 3.97 -8.87
N THR A 552 6.85 4.56 -7.68
CA THR A 552 8.07 4.52 -6.86
C THR A 552 8.47 3.09 -6.53
N TYR A 553 7.50 2.27 -6.13
CA TYR A 553 7.71 0.87 -5.82
C TYR A 553 8.28 0.08 -7.01
N LEU A 554 7.70 0.24 -8.20
CA LEU A 554 8.14 -0.46 -9.41
C LEU A 554 9.48 0.07 -9.93
N ASN A 555 9.80 1.35 -9.68
CA ASN A 555 11.11 1.90 -9.99
C ASN A 555 12.20 1.29 -9.09
N GLU A 556 11.90 1.08 -7.81
CA GLU A 556 12.80 0.40 -6.87
C GLU A 556 12.85 -1.12 -7.11
N ASN A 557 11.73 -1.73 -7.51
CA ASN A 557 11.55 -3.17 -7.62
C ASN A 557 10.90 -3.55 -8.97
N PRO A 558 11.61 -3.41 -10.10
CA PRO A 558 11.05 -3.64 -11.44
C PRO A 558 10.65 -5.10 -11.69
N HIS A 559 11.11 -6.02 -10.85
CA HIS A 559 10.93 -7.46 -10.99
C HIS A 559 9.56 -7.97 -10.53
N ASP A 560 8.87 -7.16 -9.75
CA ASP A 560 7.53 -7.47 -9.27
C ASP A 560 6.44 -7.03 -10.23
N LYS A 561 6.81 -6.25 -11.25
CA LYS A 561 5.93 -5.82 -12.33
C LYS A 561 5.07 -6.97 -12.92
N PRO A 562 5.63 -8.10 -13.38
CA PRO A 562 4.82 -9.18 -13.94
C PRO A 562 3.81 -9.77 -12.93
N HIS A 563 4.19 -9.85 -11.65
CA HIS A 563 3.31 -10.36 -10.61
C HIS A 563 2.14 -9.40 -10.33
N ILE A 564 2.42 -8.10 -10.27
CA ILE A 564 1.40 -7.06 -10.10
C ILE A 564 0.49 -6.97 -11.33
N GLU A 565 1.05 -7.06 -12.55
CA GLU A 565 0.28 -7.09 -13.78
C GLU A 565 -0.69 -8.28 -13.81
N GLU A 566 -0.24 -9.47 -13.41
CA GLU A 566 -1.11 -10.64 -13.33
C GLU A 566 -2.27 -10.45 -12.34
N GLN A 567 -2.02 -9.86 -11.16
CA GLN A 567 -3.07 -9.55 -10.20
C GLN A 567 -4.12 -8.58 -10.78
N ILE A 568 -3.66 -7.52 -11.45
CA ILE A 568 -4.56 -6.53 -12.09
C ILE A 568 -5.36 -7.17 -13.23
N ILE A 569 -4.74 -8.01 -14.06
CA ILE A 569 -5.42 -8.73 -15.13
C ILE A 569 -6.52 -9.64 -14.56
N ARG A 570 -6.23 -10.38 -13.48
CA ARG A 570 -7.22 -11.22 -12.80
C ARG A 570 -8.38 -10.39 -12.26
N PHE A 571 -8.10 -9.26 -11.63
CA PHE A 571 -9.14 -8.33 -11.15
C PHE A 571 -10.08 -7.88 -12.30
N PHE A 572 -9.53 -7.49 -13.45
CA PHE A 572 -10.35 -7.13 -14.61
C PHE A 572 -11.11 -8.31 -15.19
N GLN A 573 -10.52 -9.50 -15.25
CA GLN A 573 -11.19 -10.71 -15.72
C GLN A 573 -12.37 -11.10 -14.83
N ASN A 574 -12.21 -10.96 -13.51
CA ASN A 574 -13.31 -11.15 -12.56
C ASN A 574 -14.41 -10.13 -12.79
N HIS A 575 -14.05 -8.84 -12.92
CA HIS A 575 -15.03 -7.78 -13.14
C HIS A 575 -15.81 -7.95 -14.45
N LEU A 576 -15.14 -8.40 -15.52
CA LEU A 576 -15.80 -8.77 -16.77
C LEU A 576 -16.72 -9.98 -16.59
N SER A 577 -16.27 -10.99 -15.84
CA SER A 577 -17.08 -12.17 -15.54
C SER A 577 -18.34 -11.81 -14.76
N ASP A 578 -18.23 -10.92 -13.75
CA ASP A 578 -19.36 -10.39 -13.01
C ASP A 578 -20.32 -9.65 -13.94
N TYR A 579 -19.81 -8.81 -14.84
CA TYR A 579 -20.62 -8.11 -15.84
C TYR A 579 -21.40 -9.08 -16.74
N TYR A 580 -20.76 -10.17 -17.20
CA TYR A 580 -21.43 -11.18 -18.02
C TYR A 580 -22.43 -12.05 -17.22
N MET A 581 -22.23 -12.18 -15.91
CA MET A 581 -23.08 -12.97 -15.01
C MET A 581 -24.18 -12.12 -14.34
N GLN A 582 -24.31 -10.84 -14.69
CA GLN A 582 -25.35 -9.97 -14.15
C GLN A 582 -26.75 -10.53 -14.40
N ASP A 583 -27.57 -10.50 -13.35
CA ASP A 583 -28.98 -10.82 -13.49
C ASP A 583 -29.71 -9.72 -14.28
N LEU A 584 -30.83 -10.09 -14.89
CA LEU A 584 -31.75 -9.13 -15.50
C LEU A 584 -32.81 -8.72 -14.47
N LYS A 585 -33.12 -7.43 -14.38
CA LYS A 585 -34.22 -6.89 -13.56
C LYS A 585 -35.33 -6.33 -14.44
N CYS A 586 -36.57 -6.48 -13.99
CA CYS A 586 -37.71 -5.83 -14.62
C CYS A 586 -37.71 -4.33 -14.29
N LYS A 587 -37.66 -3.45 -15.30
CA LYS A 587 -37.66 -1.98 -15.12
C LYS A 587 -38.84 -1.45 -14.27
N ARG A 588 -39.97 -2.16 -14.30
CA ARG A 588 -41.21 -1.75 -13.62
C ARG A 588 -41.32 -2.27 -12.18
N THR A 589 -40.85 -3.48 -11.92
CA THR A 589 -41.02 -4.15 -10.61
C THR A 589 -39.73 -4.26 -9.82
N ASN A 590 -38.57 -3.94 -10.41
CA ASN A 590 -37.23 -4.15 -9.87
C ASN A 590 -36.95 -5.60 -9.40
N GLN A 591 -37.81 -6.56 -9.77
CA GLN A 591 -37.61 -7.96 -9.44
C GLN A 591 -36.61 -8.59 -10.39
N VAL A 592 -35.75 -9.45 -9.82
CA VAL A 592 -34.78 -10.26 -10.54
C VAL A 592 -35.52 -11.26 -11.44
N HIS A 593 -35.05 -11.40 -12.66
CA HIS A 593 -35.64 -12.27 -13.66
C HIS A 593 -35.06 -13.69 -13.55
N GLU A 594 -35.84 -14.60 -13.00
CA GLU A 594 -35.41 -15.99 -12.77
C GLU A 594 -35.36 -16.85 -14.06
N ARG A 595 -36.04 -16.44 -15.13
CA ARG A 595 -36.24 -17.27 -16.34
C ARG A 595 -35.35 -16.81 -17.50
N ARG A 596 -34.21 -17.47 -17.71
CA ARG A 596 -33.20 -17.08 -18.73
C ARG A 596 -33.65 -17.09 -20.21
N LEU A 597 -34.86 -17.56 -20.54
CA LEU A 597 -35.34 -17.74 -21.93
C LEU A 597 -36.47 -16.78 -22.33
N CYS A 598 -36.91 -15.86 -21.47
CA CYS A 598 -38.02 -14.96 -21.76
C CYS A 598 -37.54 -13.51 -22.00
N ASN A 599 -38.00 -12.89 -23.09
CA ASN A 599 -37.63 -11.50 -23.42
C ASN A 599 -38.40 -10.46 -22.58
N HIS A 600 -39.40 -10.88 -21.82
CA HIS A 600 -40.24 -10.03 -20.99
C HIS A 600 -40.36 -10.61 -19.59
N SER A 601 -40.49 -9.73 -18.59
CA SER A 601 -40.82 -10.17 -17.25
C SER A 601 -42.21 -10.80 -17.21
N SER A 602 -42.48 -11.64 -16.21
CA SER A 602 -43.80 -12.22 -15.94
C SER A 602 -44.92 -11.16 -15.80
N TYR A 603 -44.52 -9.89 -15.62
CA TYR A 603 -45.40 -8.73 -15.45
C TYR A 603 -45.43 -7.82 -16.69
N GLY A 604 -44.95 -8.29 -17.85
CA GLY A 604 -45.00 -7.54 -19.12
C GLY A 604 -44.06 -6.33 -19.19
N GLY A 605 -43.07 -6.23 -18.30
CA GLY A 605 -42.08 -5.15 -18.31
C GLY A 605 -40.83 -5.49 -19.12
N SER A 606 -40.17 -4.46 -19.67
CA SER A 606 -38.86 -4.58 -20.29
C SER A 606 -37.80 -4.96 -19.26
N LEU A 607 -36.90 -5.88 -19.64
CA LEU A 607 -35.76 -6.30 -18.83
C LEU A 607 -34.59 -5.33 -19.04
N VAL A 608 -33.87 -5.02 -17.96
CA VAL A 608 -32.66 -4.19 -17.94
C VAL A 608 -31.63 -4.93 -17.09
N LEU A 609 -30.34 -4.73 -17.37
CA LEU A 609 -29.26 -5.27 -16.52
C LEU A 609 -29.40 -4.76 -15.07
N SER A 610 -29.13 -5.65 -14.12
CA SER A 610 -29.29 -5.46 -12.67
C SER A 610 -28.45 -4.33 -12.09
#